data_AF-A0AA44F725-F1
#
_entry.id   AF-A0AA44F725-F1
#
_cell.length_a   1.000
_cell.length_b   1.000
_cell.length_c   1.000
_cell.angle_alpha   90.00
_cell.angle_beta   90.00
_cell.angle_gamma   90.00
#
_symmetry.space_group_name_H-M   'P 1'
#
loop_
_entity.id
_entity.type
_entity.pdbx_description
1 polymer ?
#
loop_
_entity_poly.entity_id
_entity_poly.type
_entity_poly.pdbx_seq_one_letter_code
_entity_poly.pdbx_strand_id
1 'polypeptide(L)'
;MEMARTLAAIDAPAKALKDLNKSLTANNDLAKSMESASDIARRLTQHSDFAARLTEGLPKIDLNLPDISAKIKASLPKPLTDFSGHPATHAPVAMPKTSPEAFTQADVQLDSIGDLGRMVRRLRERRKLSQQDFADLAGVGRRFVSELENGKPTLEFAKVLQVARAAGISLIARDRSL
;
A
#
# COMPACT_ATOMS: atom_id res chain seq x y z
N MET A 1 -17.89 64.47 25.03
CA MET A 1 -18.57 63.19 25.33
C MET A 1 -17.92 62.05 24.53
N GLU A 2 -16.63 61.79 24.73
CA GLU A 2 -15.95 60.70 23.98
C GLU A 2 -14.82 60.02 24.80
N MET A 3 -14.73 60.31 26.10
CA MET A 3 -13.78 59.67 27.02
C MET A 3 -14.46 58.62 27.94
N ALA A 4 -15.80 58.55 27.93
CA ALA A 4 -16.57 57.60 28.74
C ALA A 4 -16.86 56.27 28.02
N ARG A 5 -16.53 56.13 26.73
CA ARG A 5 -16.77 54.91 25.95
C ARG A 5 -15.59 53.93 25.94
N THR A 6 -14.40 54.36 26.32
CA THR A 6 -13.19 53.53 26.26
C THR A 6 -12.88 52.77 27.56
N LEU A 7 -13.57 53.08 28.66
CA LEU A 7 -13.44 52.36 29.95
C LEU A 7 -14.41 51.18 30.12
N ALA A 8 -15.34 50.96 29.19
CA ALA A 8 -16.34 49.88 29.25
C ALA A 8 -15.90 48.55 28.60
N ALA A 9 -14.63 48.45 28.17
CA ALA A 9 -14.11 47.26 27.47
C ALA A 9 -13.23 46.34 28.35
N ILE A 10 -13.16 46.58 29.66
CA ILE A 10 -12.37 45.77 30.61
C ILE A 10 -13.26 44.84 31.46
N ASP A 11 -14.56 44.77 31.21
CA ASP A 11 -15.40 43.67 31.73
C ASP A 11 -15.27 42.44 30.82
N ALA A 12 -14.10 41.80 30.85
CA ALA A 12 -13.99 40.43 30.40
C ALA A 12 -14.97 39.59 31.24
N PRO A 13 -15.99 38.96 30.65
CA PRO A 13 -17.02 38.30 31.43
C PRO A 13 -16.36 37.18 32.25
N ALA A 14 -16.53 37.20 33.57
CA ALA A 14 -15.97 36.21 34.50
C ALA A 14 -16.22 34.74 34.09
N LYS A 15 -17.25 34.51 33.27
CA LYS A 15 -17.54 33.23 32.62
C LYS A 15 -16.44 32.79 31.64
N ALA A 16 -15.92 33.69 30.80
CA ALA A 16 -14.86 33.40 29.84
C ALA A 16 -13.53 33.04 30.54
N LEU A 17 -13.19 33.73 31.63
CA LEU A 17 -12.01 33.37 32.45
C LEU A 17 -12.18 32.00 33.12
N LYS A 18 -13.40 31.67 33.57
CA LYS A 18 -13.72 30.37 34.18
C LYS A 18 -13.67 29.23 33.16
N ASP A 19 -14.15 29.47 31.95
CA ASP A 19 -14.14 28.50 30.85
C ASP A 19 -12.71 28.25 30.34
N LEU A 20 -11.87 29.30 30.31
CA LEU A 20 -10.45 29.18 29.98
C LEU A 20 -9.69 28.39 31.06
N ASN A 21 -9.92 28.68 32.35
CA ASN A 21 -9.30 27.94 33.45
C ASN A 21 -9.70 26.45 33.44
N LYS A 22 -10.96 26.15 33.14
CA LYS A 22 -11.48 24.78 32.99
C LYS A 22 -10.79 24.04 31.83
N SER A 23 -10.52 24.73 30.73
CA SER A 23 -9.82 24.18 29.57
C SER A 23 -8.32 23.93 29.86
N LEU A 24 -7.67 24.81 30.62
CA LEU A 24 -6.29 24.57 31.08
C LEU A 24 -6.19 23.36 32.02
N THR A 25 -7.14 23.18 32.94
CA THR A 25 -7.15 21.99 33.83
C THR A 25 -7.37 20.68 33.07
N ALA A 26 -8.24 20.68 32.05
CA ALA A 26 -8.47 19.49 31.21
C ALA A 26 -7.22 19.05 30.44
N ASN A 27 -6.41 20.01 29.96
CA ASN A 27 -5.13 19.71 29.31
C ASN A 27 -4.09 19.16 30.30
N ASN A 28 -4.13 19.59 31.56
CA ASN A 28 -3.26 19.06 32.61
C ASN A 28 -3.62 17.61 32.99
N ASP A 29 -4.90 17.25 32.97
CA ASP A 29 -5.36 15.88 33.21
C ASP A 29 -5.06 14.94 32.03
N LEU A 30 -5.01 15.47 30.79
CA LEU A 30 -4.50 14.75 29.63
C LEU A 30 -2.99 14.49 29.75
N ALA A 31 -2.22 15.48 30.22
CA ALA A 31 -0.78 15.30 30.48
C ALA A 31 -0.51 14.24 31.57
N LYS A 32 -1.32 14.20 32.64
CA LYS A 32 -1.27 13.13 33.66
C LYS A 32 -1.67 11.76 33.10
N SER A 33 -2.61 11.71 32.16
CA SER A 33 -3.00 10.45 31.49
C SER A 33 -1.91 9.93 30.53
N MET A 34 -1.03 10.79 30.02
CA MET A 34 0.13 10.37 29.23
C MET A 34 1.24 9.73 30.09
N GLU A 35 1.29 10.02 31.39
CA GLU A 35 2.19 9.34 32.34
C GLU A 35 1.84 7.84 32.45
N SER A 36 0.55 7.49 32.29
CA SER A 36 0.07 6.11 32.18
C SER A 36 0.60 5.36 30.95
N ALA A 37 0.89 6.06 29.85
CA ALA A 37 1.48 5.41 28.67
C ALA A 37 2.93 4.96 28.93
N SER A 38 3.67 5.69 29.78
CA SER A 38 5.00 5.30 30.24
C SER A 38 4.95 4.06 31.15
N ASP A 39 3.96 3.98 32.04
CA ASP A 39 3.74 2.81 32.89
C ASP A 39 3.28 1.57 32.09
N ILE A 40 2.46 1.77 31.05
CA ILE A 40 2.07 0.70 30.11
C ILE A 40 3.31 0.22 29.32
N ALA A 41 4.14 1.15 28.84
CA ALA A 41 5.39 0.81 28.16
C ALA A 41 6.33 0.05 29.09
N ARG A 42 6.48 0.46 30.35
CA ARG A 42 7.33 -0.19 31.35
C ARG A 42 6.85 -1.61 31.72
N ARG A 43 5.54 -1.84 31.75
CA ARG A 43 4.96 -3.20 31.92
C ARG A 43 5.16 -4.09 30.69
N LEU A 44 5.13 -3.54 29.48
CA LEU A 44 5.40 -4.28 28.24
C LEU A 44 6.87 -4.73 28.16
N THR A 45 7.82 -3.88 28.57
CA THR A 45 9.25 -4.25 28.59
C THR A 45 9.58 -5.31 29.65
N GLN A 46 8.81 -5.40 30.74
CA GLN A 46 8.96 -6.46 31.74
C GLN A 46 8.57 -7.86 31.24
N HIS A 47 7.89 -7.96 30.09
CA HIS A 47 7.52 -9.23 29.44
C HIS A 47 8.38 -9.54 28.20
N SER A 48 9.59 -8.97 28.07
CA SER A 48 10.49 -9.20 26.92
C SER A 48 10.93 -10.66 26.72
N ASP A 49 10.76 -11.53 27.73
CA ASP A 49 11.13 -12.94 27.66
C ASP A 49 10.01 -13.86 27.10
N PHE A 50 8.91 -13.29 26.60
CA PHE A 50 7.80 -14.08 26.03
C PHE A 50 8.22 -14.87 24.77
N ALA A 51 9.14 -14.33 23.96
CA ALA A 51 9.65 -15.00 22.77
C ALA A 51 10.46 -16.27 23.10
N ALA A 52 11.21 -16.27 24.22
CA ALA A 52 11.97 -17.44 24.66
C ALA A 52 11.05 -18.59 25.10
N ARG A 53 9.90 -18.27 25.71
CA ARG A 53 8.93 -19.27 26.18
C ARG A 53 8.17 -19.97 25.04
N LEU A 54 8.02 -19.33 23.88
CA LEU A 54 7.46 -19.96 22.68
C LEU A 54 8.41 -20.97 22.04
N THR A 55 9.72 -20.87 22.31
CA THR A 55 10.74 -21.75 21.73
C THR A 55 11.06 -22.99 22.57
N GLU A 56 10.65 -23.06 23.85
CA GLU A 56 10.96 -24.18 24.74
C GLU A 56 10.15 -25.48 24.49
N GLY A 57 9.21 -25.48 23.54
CA GLY A 57 8.32 -26.63 23.30
C GLY A 57 8.26 -27.15 21.86
N LEU A 58 9.03 -26.60 20.92
CA LEU A 58 8.97 -27.07 19.53
C LEU A 58 9.80 -28.36 19.38
N PRO A 59 9.19 -29.48 18.94
CA PRO A 59 9.94 -30.70 18.67
C PRO A 59 10.99 -30.44 17.58
N LYS A 60 12.24 -30.80 17.84
CA LYS A 60 13.29 -30.78 16.82
C LYS A 60 12.97 -31.85 15.78
N ILE A 61 12.48 -31.43 14.61
CA ILE A 61 12.27 -32.34 13.48
C ILE A 61 13.59 -32.41 12.73
N ASP A 62 14.34 -33.49 12.94
CA ASP A 62 15.48 -33.82 12.09
C ASP A 62 14.98 -34.36 10.75
N LEU A 63 14.97 -33.50 9.74
CA LEU A 63 14.64 -33.87 8.36
C LEU A 63 15.84 -34.59 7.73
N ASN A 64 15.81 -35.92 7.70
CA ASN A 64 16.74 -36.72 6.89
C ASN A 64 16.27 -36.72 5.44
N LEU A 65 16.83 -35.83 4.60
CA LEU A 65 16.53 -35.81 3.17
C LEU A 65 17.45 -36.82 2.44
N PRO A 66 16.90 -37.82 1.73
CA PRO A 66 17.70 -38.64 0.82
C PRO A 66 18.24 -37.77 -0.32
N ASP A 67 19.52 -37.93 -0.63
CA ASP A 67 20.20 -37.23 -1.72
C ASP A 67 19.63 -37.70 -3.07
N ILE A 68 18.64 -36.98 -3.59
CA ILE A 68 17.99 -37.26 -4.89
C ILE A 68 18.86 -36.89 -6.09
N SER A 69 20.17 -36.69 -5.91
CA SER A 69 21.16 -36.42 -6.98
C SER A 69 21.43 -37.62 -7.90
N ALA A 70 20.70 -38.73 -7.77
CA ALA A 70 20.77 -39.83 -8.72
C ALA A 70 20.29 -39.35 -10.11
N LYS A 71 21.25 -39.14 -11.02
CA LYS A 71 21.04 -38.78 -12.43
C LYS A 71 20.02 -39.72 -13.07
N ILE A 72 18.78 -39.28 -13.19
CA ILE A 72 17.75 -39.97 -13.98
C ILE A 72 18.16 -39.82 -15.45
N LYS A 73 18.73 -40.87 -16.04
CA LYS A 73 18.85 -40.98 -17.51
C LYS A 73 17.47 -41.24 -18.08
N ALA A 74 16.67 -40.19 -18.24
CA ALA A 74 15.45 -40.26 -19.02
C ALA A 74 15.82 -40.12 -20.50
N SER A 75 15.77 -41.23 -21.25
CA SER A 75 15.78 -41.19 -22.72
C SER A 75 14.37 -40.79 -23.19
N LEU A 76 14.28 -39.75 -24.03
CA LEU A 76 13.02 -39.32 -24.64
C LEU A 76 12.35 -40.48 -25.40
N PRO A 77 11.02 -40.65 -25.31
CA PRO A 77 10.30 -41.59 -26.17
C PRO A 77 10.43 -41.18 -27.65
N LYS A 78 10.50 -42.19 -28.53
CA LYS A 78 10.59 -42.01 -29.98
C LYS A 78 9.48 -41.08 -30.48
N PRO A 79 9.76 -40.20 -31.45
CA PRO A 79 8.73 -39.37 -32.07
C PRO A 79 7.67 -40.28 -32.70
N LEU A 80 6.41 -39.98 -32.42
CA LEU A 80 5.25 -40.60 -33.06
C LEU A 80 5.25 -40.21 -34.54
N THR A 81 5.97 -40.97 -35.37
CA THR A 81 5.63 -41.10 -36.78
C THR A 81 4.42 -42.00 -36.84
N ASP A 82 3.29 -41.48 -37.31
CA ASP A 82 2.27 -42.18 -38.11
C ASP A 82 0.94 -41.41 -38.10
N PHE A 83 0.81 -40.42 -38.97
CA PHE A 83 -0.49 -40.02 -39.54
C PHE A 83 -0.26 -39.52 -40.97
N SER A 84 0.15 -40.43 -41.85
CA SER A 84 0.03 -40.23 -43.29
C SER A 84 -1.12 -41.09 -43.80
N GLY A 85 -2.21 -40.44 -44.19
CA GLY A 85 -3.33 -41.10 -44.83
C GLY A 85 -4.67 -40.45 -44.55
N HIS A 86 -4.86 -39.19 -44.96
CA HIS A 86 -6.11 -38.62 -45.48
C HIS A 86 -5.74 -37.36 -46.30
N PRO A 87 -6.43 -37.09 -47.44
CA PRO A 87 -5.99 -36.12 -48.42
C PRO A 87 -6.07 -34.68 -47.90
N ALA A 88 -5.04 -33.91 -48.23
CA ALA A 88 -4.90 -32.51 -47.90
C ALA A 88 -5.98 -31.66 -48.59
N THR A 89 -7.00 -31.27 -47.83
CA THR A 89 -7.89 -30.15 -48.18
C THR A 89 -7.94 -29.14 -47.05
N HIS A 90 -6.80 -28.75 -46.51
CA HIS A 90 -6.68 -27.48 -45.79
C HIS A 90 -5.35 -26.84 -46.16
N ALA A 91 -5.43 -25.66 -46.77
CA ALA A 91 -4.33 -24.75 -47.00
C ALA A 91 -3.47 -24.61 -45.74
N PRO A 92 -2.16 -24.31 -45.85
CA PRO A 92 -1.32 -24.11 -44.68
C PRO A 92 -1.90 -22.93 -43.90
N VAL A 93 -2.59 -23.21 -42.80
CA VAL A 93 -2.81 -22.21 -41.76
C VAL A 93 -1.42 -21.97 -41.20
N ALA A 94 -0.77 -20.93 -41.73
CA ALA A 94 0.43 -20.38 -41.14
C ALA A 94 0.13 -20.18 -39.66
N MET A 95 0.82 -20.94 -38.80
CA MET A 95 0.86 -20.62 -37.38
C MET A 95 1.28 -19.15 -37.31
N PRO A 96 0.48 -18.25 -36.72
CA PRO A 96 0.97 -16.92 -36.49
C PRO A 96 2.16 -17.09 -35.56
N LYS A 97 3.37 -16.79 -36.06
CA LYS A 97 4.50 -16.48 -35.20
C LYS A 97 4.12 -15.20 -34.49
N THR A 98 3.31 -15.29 -33.45
CA THR A 98 3.11 -14.18 -32.52
C THR A 98 4.42 -14.07 -31.74
N SER A 99 5.32 -13.29 -32.34
CA SER A 99 6.17 -12.34 -31.64
C SER A 99 5.56 -11.95 -30.29
N PRO A 100 6.37 -11.83 -29.21
CA PRO A 100 5.88 -11.53 -27.86
C PRO A 100 4.93 -10.35 -27.97
N GLU A 101 3.66 -10.61 -27.66
CA GLU A 101 2.58 -9.67 -27.88
C GLU A 101 2.97 -8.36 -27.22
N ALA A 102 3.23 -7.35 -28.05
CA ALA A 102 3.47 -6.01 -27.59
C ALA A 102 2.24 -5.62 -26.77
N PHE A 103 2.40 -5.54 -25.45
CA PHE A 103 1.48 -4.85 -24.55
C PHE A 103 1.42 -3.40 -25.01
N THR A 104 0.66 -3.13 -26.07
CA THR A 104 0.55 -1.84 -26.72
C THR A 104 -0.43 -1.01 -25.92
N GLN A 105 -0.17 -0.87 -24.62
CA GLN A 105 -0.81 0.15 -23.82
C GLN A 105 0.04 1.40 -24.03
N ALA A 106 -0.47 2.34 -24.82
CA ALA A 106 0.22 3.61 -25.07
C ALA A 106 0.56 4.30 -23.74
N ASP A 107 1.81 4.75 -23.61
CA ASP A 107 2.24 5.54 -22.47
C ASP A 107 1.33 6.77 -22.32
N VAL A 108 0.76 6.96 -21.14
CA VAL A 108 -0.08 8.12 -20.84
C VAL A 108 0.80 9.20 -20.22
N GLN A 109 0.88 10.36 -20.85
CA GLN A 109 1.51 11.54 -20.25
C GLN A 109 0.67 11.99 -19.05
N LEU A 110 1.34 12.20 -17.92
CA LEU A 110 0.73 12.74 -16.70
C LEU A 110 1.14 14.20 -16.56
N ASP A 111 0.17 15.11 -16.64
CA ASP A 111 0.40 16.55 -16.46
C ASP A 111 0.08 17.01 -15.03
N SER A 112 -0.66 16.19 -14.27
CA SER A 112 -1.03 16.46 -12.89
C SER A 112 -1.15 15.21 -12.03
N ILE A 113 -1.13 15.38 -10.71
CA ILE A 113 -1.43 14.30 -9.75
C ILE A 113 -2.85 13.75 -9.94
N GLY A 114 -3.78 14.57 -10.44
CA GLY A 114 -5.16 14.15 -10.71
C GLY A 114 -5.24 13.11 -11.81
N ASP A 115 -4.36 13.18 -12.82
CA ASP A 115 -4.29 12.19 -13.90
C ASP A 115 -3.89 10.83 -13.34
N LEU A 116 -2.88 10.83 -12.46
CA LEU A 116 -2.44 9.63 -11.75
C LEU A 116 -3.55 9.10 -10.83
N GLY A 117 -4.19 9.97 -10.06
CA GLY A 117 -5.29 9.62 -9.16
C GLY A 117 -6.46 8.93 -9.88
N ARG A 118 -6.89 9.46 -11.03
CA ARG A 118 -7.93 8.84 -11.87
C ARG A 118 -7.49 7.48 -12.41
N MET A 119 -6.23 7.35 -12.81
CA MET A 119 -5.69 6.08 -13.29
C MET A 119 -5.66 5.02 -12.18
N VAL A 120 -5.22 5.39 -10.96
CA VAL A 120 -5.26 4.53 -9.77
C VAL A 120 -6.69 4.08 -9.48
N ARG A 121 -7.64 5.03 -9.41
CA ARG A 121 -9.07 4.73 -9.17
C ARG A 121 -9.62 3.74 -10.20
N ARG A 122 -9.37 4.00 -11.49
CA ARG A 122 -9.83 3.14 -12.59
C ARG A 122 -9.29 1.71 -12.45
N LEU A 123 -8.01 1.55 -12.11
CA LEU A 123 -7.39 0.23 -11.95
C LEU A 123 -7.89 -0.48 -10.69
N ARG A 124 -8.10 0.25 -9.60
CA ARG A 124 -8.72 -0.29 -8.38
C ARG A 124 -10.14 -0.81 -8.66
N GLU A 125 -10.98 0.00 -9.31
CA GLU A 125 -12.36 -0.35 -9.64
C GLU A 125 -12.44 -1.52 -10.63
N ARG A 126 -11.53 -1.60 -11.61
CA ARG A 126 -11.43 -2.77 -12.52
C ARG A 126 -11.14 -4.07 -11.78
N ARG A 127 -10.43 -4.01 -10.66
CA ARG A 127 -10.16 -5.15 -9.77
C ARG A 127 -11.26 -5.37 -8.73
N LYS A 128 -12.33 -4.58 -8.74
CA LYS A 128 -13.46 -4.63 -7.80
C LYS A 128 -13.05 -4.47 -6.33
N LEU A 129 -11.98 -3.74 -6.07
CA LEU A 129 -11.50 -3.47 -4.71
C LEU A 129 -12.15 -2.20 -4.16
N SER A 130 -12.55 -2.23 -2.89
CA SER A 130 -12.88 -0.99 -2.18
C SER A 130 -11.61 -0.16 -1.94
N GLN A 131 -11.78 1.12 -1.59
CA GLN A 131 -10.63 1.95 -1.19
C GLN A 131 -9.92 1.39 0.05
N GLN A 132 -10.64 0.69 0.93
CA GLN A 132 -10.05 0.08 2.12
C GLN A 132 -9.19 -1.12 1.70
N ASP A 133 -9.76 -2.07 0.96
CA ASP A 133 -9.03 -3.27 0.51
C ASP A 133 -7.77 -2.92 -0.29
N PHE A 134 -7.87 -1.89 -1.13
CA PHE A 134 -6.73 -1.43 -1.90
C PHE A 134 -5.68 -0.71 -1.04
N ALA A 135 -6.10 0.04 -0.02
CA ALA A 135 -5.18 0.66 0.93
C ALA A 135 -4.41 -0.40 1.72
N ASP A 136 -5.10 -1.46 2.15
CA ASP A 136 -4.50 -2.59 2.85
C ASP A 136 -3.50 -3.33 1.96
N LEU A 137 -3.87 -3.61 0.71
CA LEU A 137 -2.96 -4.18 -0.30
C LEU A 137 -1.73 -3.31 -0.55
N ALA A 138 -1.93 -1.99 -0.61
CA ALA A 138 -0.86 -1.04 -0.87
C ALA A 138 -0.02 -0.73 0.38
N GLY A 139 -0.44 -1.12 1.58
CA GLY A 139 0.25 -0.81 2.84
C GLY A 139 0.18 0.68 3.22
N VAL A 140 -0.94 1.34 2.95
CA VAL A 140 -1.17 2.77 3.29
C VAL A 140 -2.53 2.94 3.97
N GLY A 141 -2.79 4.11 4.55
CA GLY A 141 -4.12 4.40 5.12
C GLY A 141 -5.17 4.68 4.04
N ARG A 142 -6.43 4.26 4.25
CA ARG A 142 -7.58 4.53 3.35
C ARG A 142 -7.71 5.99 2.95
N ARG A 143 -7.46 6.92 3.89
CA ARG A 143 -7.48 8.36 3.63
C ARG A 143 -6.46 8.76 2.56
N PHE A 144 -5.27 8.15 2.57
CA PHE A 144 -4.25 8.42 1.56
C PHE A 144 -4.73 8.02 0.16
N VAL A 145 -5.31 6.82 0.03
CA VAL A 145 -5.91 6.37 -1.24
C VAL A 145 -7.00 7.34 -1.71
N SER A 146 -7.91 7.75 -0.82
CA SER A 146 -8.95 8.71 -1.17
C SER A 146 -8.38 10.07 -1.60
N GLU A 147 -7.38 10.59 -0.89
CA GLU A 147 -6.74 11.87 -1.24
C GLU A 147 -5.99 11.79 -2.57
N LEU A 148 -5.34 10.65 -2.86
CA LEU A 148 -4.67 10.40 -4.14
C LEU A 148 -5.66 10.30 -5.29
N GLU A 149 -6.74 9.53 -5.14
CA GLU A 149 -7.76 9.38 -6.17
C GLU A 149 -8.49 10.69 -6.48
N ASN A 150 -8.59 11.58 -5.49
CA ASN A 150 -9.12 12.94 -5.64
C ASN A 150 -8.08 13.94 -6.19
N GLY A 151 -6.83 13.52 -6.38
CA GLY A 151 -5.78 14.37 -6.96
C GLY A 151 -5.23 15.43 -5.99
N LYS A 152 -5.11 15.13 -4.70
CA LYS A 152 -4.48 16.05 -3.75
C LYS A 152 -3.01 16.30 -4.14
N PRO A 153 -2.58 17.56 -4.38
CA PRO A 153 -1.22 17.86 -4.85
C PRO A 153 -0.15 17.71 -3.77
N THR A 154 -0.54 17.77 -2.49
CA THR A 154 0.38 17.78 -1.34
C THR A 154 0.66 16.38 -0.77
N LEU A 155 0.56 15.35 -1.60
CA LEU A 155 0.81 13.97 -1.18
C LEU A 155 2.30 13.66 -1.13
N GLU A 156 2.69 12.84 -0.16
CA GLU A 156 4.05 12.35 -0.05
C GLU A 156 4.39 11.43 -1.23
N PHE A 157 5.34 11.84 -2.07
CA PHE A 157 5.65 11.17 -3.33
C PHE A 157 6.07 9.71 -3.14
N ALA A 158 6.80 9.38 -2.08
CA ALA A 158 7.20 8.00 -1.78
C ALA A 158 5.99 7.05 -1.65
N LYS A 159 4.93 7.49 -0.96
CA LYS A 159 3.67 6.76 -0.84
C LYS A 159 2.90 6.72 -2.15
N VAL A 160 2.97 7.77 -2.96
CA VAL A 160 2.40 7.77 -4.31
C VAL A 160 3.04 6.67 -5.17
N LEU A 161 4.37 6.53 -5.14
CA LEU A 161 5.07 5.45 -5.84
C LEU A 161 4.67 4.07 -5.32
N GLN A 162 4.52 3.92 -3.99
CA GLN A 162 4.05 2.67 -3.38
C GLN A 162 2.64 2.29 -3.87
N VAL A 163 1.71 3.24 -3.88
CA VAL A 163 0.36 3.01 -4.38
C VAL A 163 0.34 2.76 -5.89
N ALA A 164 1.17 3.46 -6.68
CA ALA A 164 1.29 3.23 -8.11
C ALA A 164 1.72 1.78 -8.41
N ARG A 165 2.73 1.26 -7.69
CA ARG A 165 3.15 -0.14 -7.80
C ARG A 165 2.03 -1.11 -7.44
N ALA A 166 1.31 -0.88 -6.34
CA ALA A 166 0.17 -1.71 -5.95
C ALA A 166 -0.97 -1.68 -6.99
N ALA A 167 -1.20 -0.53 -7.61
CA ALA A 167 -2.14 -0.38 -8.73
C ALA A 167 -1.67 -1.07 -10.01
N GLY A 168 -0.40 -1.50 -10.11
CA GLY A 168 0.19 -2.03 -11.35
C GLY A 168 0.50 -0.93 -12.37
N ILE A 169 0.86 0.26 -11.90
CA ILE A 169 1.28 1.41 -12.70
C ILE A 169 2.81 1.51 -12.64
N SER A 170 3.44 1.54 -13.81
CA SER A 170 4.85 1.90 -13.95
C SER A 170 4.98 3.40 -14.20
N LEU A 171 5.79 4.10 -13.39
CA LEU A 171 6.15 5.49 -13.61
C LEU A 171 7.59 5.55 -14.15
N ILE A 172 7.78 6.18 -15.30
CA ILE A 172 9.06 6.24 -16.00
C ILE A 172 9.48 7.71 -16.09
N ALA A 173 10.71 8.02 -15.69
CA ALA A 173 11.33 9.31 -15.95
C ALA A 173 12.02 9.29 -17.32
N ARG A 174 11.77 10.31 -18.14
CA ARG A 174 12.46 10.53 -19.42
C ARG A 174 13.13 11.90 -19.38
N ASP A 175 14.36 11.96 -19.86
CA ASP A 175 15.03 13.23 -20.12
C ASP A 175 14.35 13.93 -21.31
N ARG A 176 14.07 15.22 -21.18
CA ARG A 176 13.46 16.04 -22.25
C ARG A 176 14.51 16.78 -23.08
N SER A 177 15.77 16.72 -22.68
CA SER A 177 16.87 17.46 -23.31
C SER A 177 17.59 16.70 -24.43
N LEU A 178 17.23 15.44 -24.68
CA LEU A 178 17.80 14.57 -25.71
C LEU A 178 16.83 14.37 -26.88
#